data_AF-A0A5C7W2G5-F1
#
_entry.id   AF-A0A5C7W2G5-F1
#
_cell.length_a   1.000
_cell.length_b   1.000
_cell.length_c   1.000
_cell.angle_alpha   90.00
_cell.angle_beta   90.00
_cell.angle_gamma   90.00
#
_symmetry.space_group_name_H-M   'P 1'
#
loop_
_entity.id
_entity.type
_entity.pdbx_description
1 polymer ?
#
loop_
_entity_poly.entity_id
_entity_poly.type
_entity_poly.pdbx_seq_one_letter_code
_entity_poly.pdbx_strand_id
1 'polypeptide(L)'
;LQGEAPREQVGALLEGLMDYVMNHFIVEEHLFIRLGYPDTEAHQAQHNLFSGQVMSLLSRHDCGETVGAETLELLKDWLTHHILKVDKAYVAHFRAHGLG
;
A
#
# COMPACT_ATOMS: atom_id res chain seq x y z
N LEU A 1 -18.32 -19.96 -8.88
CA LEU A 1 -17.81 -19.21 -10.04
C LEU A 1 -17.78 -17.75 -9.62
N GLN A 2 -16.63 -17.26 -9.14
CA GLN A 2 -16.46 -15.82 -8.93
C GLN A 2 -16.29 -15.21 -10.32
N GLY A 3 -17.24 -14.38 -10.74
CA GLY A 3 -17.12 -13.65 -12.00
C GLY A 3 -15.99 -12.64 -11.91
N GLU A 4 -15.16 -12.57 -12.95
CA GLU A 4 -14.15 -11.51 -13.05
C GLU A 4 -14.83 -10.14 -12.98
N ALA A 5 -14.26 -9.24 -12.18
CA ALA A 5 -14.71 -7.85 -12.13
C ALA A 5 -14.53 -7.21 -13.52
N PRO A 6 -15.49 -6.38 -13.98
CA PRO A 6 -15.34 -5.64 -15.22
C PRO A 6 -14.03 -4.86 -15.25
N ARG A 7 -13.33 -4.87 -16.39
CA ARG A 7 -12.01 -4.24 -16.55
C ARG A 7 -11.99 -2.78 -16.09
N GLU A 8 -13.00 -1.99 -16.43
CA GLU A 8 -13.11 -0.59 -15.97
C GLU A 8 -13.10 -0.46 -14.43
N GLN A 9 -13.75 -1.38 -13.72
CA GLN A 9 -13.77 -1.37 -12.25
C GLN A 9 -12.40 -1.70 -11.67
N VAL A 10 -11.64 -2.59 -12.31
CA VAL A 10 -10.28 -2.91 -11.88
C VAL A 10 -9.35 -1.70 -12.05
N GLY A 11 -9.49 -0.95 -13.15
CA GLY A 11 -8.71 0.26 -13.38
C GLY A 11 -9.00 1.34 -12.34
N ALA A 12 -10.28 1.66 -12.13
CA ALA A 12 -10.69 2.64 -11.12
C ALA A 12 -10.27 2.23 -9.69
N LEU A 13 -10.27 0.93 -9.38
CA LEU A 13 -9.78 0.42 -8.11
C LEU A 13 -8.27 0.61 -7.96
N LEU A 14 -7.47 0.33 -8.99
CA LEU A 14 -6.01 0.51 -8.96
C LEU A 14 -5.63 1.99 -8.81
N GLU A 15 -6.31 2.89 -9.52
CA GLU A 15 -6.13 4.34 -9.39
C GLU A 15 -6.48 4.83 -7.98
N GLY A 16 -7.67 4.49 -7.48
CA GLY A 16 -8.10 4.89 -6.14
C GLY A 16 -7.23 4.28 -5.03
N LEU A 17 -6.72 3.06 -5.24
CA LEU A 17 -5.76 2.44 -4.34
C LEU A 17 -4.46 3.24 -4.30
N MET A 18 -3.91 3.61 -5.46
CA MET A 18 -2.68 4.39 -5.57
C MET A 18 -2.80 5.72 -4.80
N ASP A 19 -3.88 6.47 -5.04
CA ASP A 19 -4.12 7.75 -4.35
C ASP A 19 -4.19 7.58 -2.83
N TYR A 20 -4.88 6.53 -2.36
CA TYR A 20 -5.00 6.27 -0.93
C TYR A 20 -3.65 5.89 -0.31
N VAL A 21 -2.92 4.94 -0.89
CA VAL A 21 -1.66 4.45 -0.29
C VAL A 21 -0.55 5.48 -0.32
N MET A 22 -0.45 6.30 -1.38
CA MET A 22 0.55 7.35 -1.45
C MET A 22 0.34 8.41 -0.35
N ASN A 23 -0.92 8.79 -0.10
CA ASN A 23 -1.23 9.70 1.00
C ASN A 23 -0.91 9.08 2.37
N HIS A 24 -1.23 7.80 2.55
CA HIS A 24 -0.90 7.04 3.77
C HIS A 24 0.62 7.03 4.02
N PHE A 25 1.41 6.67 3.00
CA PHE A 25 2.87 6.61 3.08
C PHE A 25 3.51 7.95 3.41
N ILE A 26 3.08 9.03 2.77
CA ILE A 26 3.60 10.37 3.03
C ILE A 26 3.44 10.74 4.51
N VAL A 27 2.27 10.46 5.09
CA VAL A 27 1.99 10.77 6.50
C VAL A 27 2.88 9.94 7.43
N GLU A 28 2.96 8.63 7.21
CA GLU A 28 3.78 7.74 8.03
C GLU A 28 5.26 8.08 7.97
N GLU A 29 5.81 8.23 6.76
CA GLU A 29 7.23 8.50 6.56
C GLU A 29 7.63 9.86 7.13
N HIS A 30 6.77 10.87 7.00
CA HIS A 30 7.00 12.15 7.65
C HIS A 30 7.07 12.01 9.18
N LEU A 31 6.21 11.18 9.78
CA LEU A 31 6.26 10.91 11.22
C LEU A 31 7.48 10.07 11.60
N PHE A 32 7.88 9.09 10.79
CA PHE A 32 9.07 8.28 11.02
C PHE A 32 10.32 9.13 11.10
N ILE A 33 10.52 10.02 10.13
CA ILE A 33 11.65 10.95 10.09
C ILE A 33 11.60 11.91 11.29
N ARG A 34 10.43 12.49 11.57
CA ARG A 34 10.26 13.47 12.65
C ARG A 34 10.51 12.88 14.04
N LEU A 35 10.15 11.61 14.25
CA LEU A 35 10.24 10.92 15.55
C LEU A 35 11.45 9.99 15.65
N GLY A 36 12.31 9.95 14.62
CA GLY A 36 13.47 9.06 14.58
C GLY A 36 13.10 7.58 14.74
N TYR A 37 12.09 7.12 14.00
CA TYR A 37 11.68 5.72 14.05
C TYR A 37 12.82 4.81 13.55
N PRO A 38 13.29 3.82 14.34
CA PRO A 38 14.48 3.04 13.97
C PRO A 38 14.37 2.29 12.64
N ASP A 39 13.17 1.83 12.29
CA ASP A 39 12.94 1.01 11.09
C ASP A 39 12.49 1.84 9.86
N THR A 40 12.71 3.16 9.87
CA THR A 40 12.26 4.08 8.80
C THR A 40 12.64 3.58 7.41
N GLU A 41 13.93 3.27 7.17
CA GLU A 41 14.40 2.87 5.84
C GLU A 41 13.78 1.55 5.38
N ALA A 42 13.65 0.58 6.29
CA ALA A 42 13.04 -0.71 5.99
C ALA A 42 11.56 -0.56 5.63
N HIS A 43 10.84 0.31 6.35
CA HIS A 43 9.42 0.59 6.10
C HIS A 43 9.22 1.33 4.77
N GLN A 44 10.06 2.32 4.46
CA GLN A 44 10.08 3.01 3.17
C GLN A 44 10.35 2.06 1.99
N ALA A 45 11.22 1.08 2.17
CA ALA A 45 11.48 0.07 1.14
C ALA A 45 10.22 -0.77 0.83
N GLN A 46 9.42 -1.11 1.85
CA GLN A 46 8.14 -1.80 1.65
C GLN A 46 7.12 -0.91 0.91
N HIS A 47 7.04 0.38 1.24
CA HIS A 47 6.18 1.34 0.53
C HIS A 47 6.54 1.45 -0.95
N ASN A 48 7.83 1.58 -1.24
CA ASN A 48 8.32 1.68 -2.61
C ASN A 48 8.05 0.40 -3.41
N LEU A 49 8.24 -0.78 -2.80
CA LEU A 49 7.95 -2.06 -3.43
C LEU A 49 6.46 -2.16 -3.79
N PHE A 50 5.58 -1.87 -2.83
CA PHE A 50 4.13 -1.92 -3.04
C PHE A 50 3.69 -0.95 -4.14
N SER A 51 4.16 0.29 -4.08
CA SER A 51 3.84 1.32 -5.09
C SER A 51 4.26 0.86 -6.49
N GLY A 52 5.46 0.28 -6.63
CA GLY A 52 5.93 -0.28 -7.89
C GLY A 52 5.06 -1.43 -8.42
N GLN A 53 4.57 -2.30 -7.54
CA GLN A 53 3.65 -3.39 -7.92
C GLN A 53 2.30 -2.85 -8.42
N VAL A 54 1.73 -1.86 -7.75
CA VAL A 54 0.47 -1.23 -8.19
C VAL A 54 0.66 -0.51 -9.53
N MET A 55 1.75 0.25 -9.71
CA MET A 55 2.06 0.91 -10.99
C MET A 55 2.22 -0.09 -12.13
N SER A 56 2.85 -1.23 -11.88
CA SER A 56 3.00 -2.31 -12.87
C SER A 56 1.64 -2.90 -13.27
N LEU A 57 0.76 -3.16 -12.30
CA LEU A 57 -0.59 -3.66 -12.58
C LEU A 57 -1.42 -2.65 -13.37
N LEU A 58 -1.33 -1.36 -13.03
CA LEU A 58 -2.02 -0.30 -13.77
C LEU A 58 -1.52 -0.20 -15.22
N SER A 59 -0.20 -0.20 -15.43
CA SER A 59 0.37 -0.16 -16.78
C SER A 59 -0.03 -1.38 -17.62
N ARG A 60 -0.05 -2.58 -17.03
CA ARG A 60 -0.50 -3.81 -17.71
C ARG A 60 -1.99 -3.76 -18.03
N HIS A 61 -2.80 -3.28 -17.10
CA HIS A 61 -4.23 -3.07 -17.30
C HIS A 61 -4.49 -2.10 -18.47
N ASP A 62 -3.78 -0.98 -18.55
CA ASP A 62 -3.90 -0.01 -19.64
C ASP A 62 -3.57 -0.63 -20.99
N CYS A 63 -2.55 -1.51 -21.03
CA CYS A 63 -2.17 -2.27 -22.21
C CYS A 63 -3.18 -3.35 -22.64
N GLY A 64 -4.24 -3.60 -21.86
CA GLY A 64 -5.27 -4.59 -22.21
C GLY A 64 -5.21 -5.90 -21.44
N GLU A 65 -4.27 -6.07 -20.52
CA GLU A 65 -4.14 -7.30 -19.75
C GLU A 65 -5.22 -7.42 -18.66
N THR A 66 -5.70 -8.64 -18.46
CA THR A 66 -6.58 -8.97 -17.34
C THR A 66 -5.74 -9.15 -16.07
N VAL A 67 -5.79 -8.19 -15.15
CA VAL A 67 -4.98 -8.18 -13.92
C VAL A 67 -5.80 -8.30 -12.63
N GLY A 68 -7.11 -8.59 -12.73
CA GLY A 68 -8.03 -8.54 -11.58
C GLY A 68 -7.68 -9.50 -10.44
N ALA A 69 -7.29 -10.74 -10.75
CA ALA A 69 -6.89 -11.72 -9.73
C ALA A 69 -5.59 -11.34 -9.02
N GLU A 70 -4.58 -10.88 -9.78
CA GLU A 70 -3.31 -10.40 -9.23
C GLU A 70 -3.52 -9.14 -8.36
N THR A 71 -4.41 -8.23 -8.78
CA THR A 71 -4.79 -7.05 -8.01
C THR A 71 -5.40 -7.44 -6.67
N LEU A 72 -6.31 -8.41 -6.65
CA LEU A 72 -6.95 -8.86 -5.42
C LEU A 72 -5.95 -9.50 -4.45
N GLU A 73 -5.02 -10.31 -4.95
CA GLU A 73 -4.01 -10.95 -4.10
C GLU A 73 -3.03 -9.91 -3.53
N LEU A 74 -2.58 -8.96 -4.35
CA LEU A 74 -1.74 -7.84 -3.91
C LEU A 74 -2.41 -7.04 -2.78
N LEU A 75 -3.69 -6.69 -2.95
CA LEU A 75 -4.48 -5.97 -1.96
C LEU A 75 -4.62 -6.76 -0.64
N LYS A 76 -4.86 -8.06 -0.74
CA LYS A 76 -5.03 -8.93 0.42
C LYS A 76 -3.73 -9.06 1.20
N ASP A 77 -2.61 -9.29 0.52
CA ASP A 77 -1.29 -9.35 1.17
C ASP A 77 -0.95 -8.02 1.83
N TRP A 78 -1.21 -6.92 1.15
CA TRP A 78 -1.00 -5.58 1.68
C TRP A 78 -1.78 -5.30 2.96
N LEU A 79 -3.09 -5.54 2.95
CA LEU A 79 -3.95 -5.34 4.12
C LEU A 79 -3.53 -6.24 5.29
N THR A 80 -3.22 -7.50 5.01
CA THR A 80 -2.98 -8.50 6.06
C THR A 80 -1.57 -8.48 6.63
N HIS A 81 -0.58 -8.03 5.87
CA HIS A 81 0.81 -7.96 6.29
C HIS A 81 1.26 -6.55 6.63
N HIS A 82 1.13 -5.59 5.72
CA HIS A 82 1.66 -4.25 5.94
C HIS A 82 0.84 -3.52 7.01
N ILE A 83 -0.43 -3.24 6.73
CA ILE A 83 -1.28 -2.44 7.63
C ILE A 83 -1.51 -3.16 8.97
N LEU A 84 -1.82 -4.45 8.95
CA LEU A 84 -2.17 -5.15 10.19
C LEU A 84 -0.97 -5.57 11.05
N LYS A 85 0.25 -5.66 10.49
CA LYS A 85 1.43 -6.11 11.24
C LYS A 85 2.53 -5.06 11.28
N VAL A 86 2.99 -4.59 10.12
CA VAL A 86 4.12 -3.65 10.01
C VAL A 86 3.74 -2.29 10.59
N ASP A 87 2.59 -1.73 10.19
CA ASP A 87 2.14 -0.42 10.67
C ASP A 87 1.81 -0.42 12.18
N LYS A 88 1.41 -1.57 12.72
CA LYS A 88 1.22 -1.69 14.17
C LYS A 88 2.51 -1.57 14.97
N ALA A 89 3.66 -1.84 14.38
CA ALA A 89 4.94 -1.79 15.10
C ALA A 89 5.30 -0.36 15.54
N TYR A 90 5.03 0.65 14.70
CA TYR A 90 5.34 2.05 15.04
C TYR A 90 4.36 2.65 16.06
N VAL A 91 3.19 2.04 16.30
CA VAL A 91 2.16 2.59 17.22
C VAL A 91 2.72 2.79 18.63
N ALA A 92 3.53 1.84 19.13
CA ALA A 92 4.16 1.97 20.43
C ALA A 92 5.19 3.11 20.45
N HIS A 93 5.96 3.26 19.37
CA HIS A 93 6.93 4.35 19.20
C HIS A 93 6.25 5.72 19.19
N PHE A 94 5.12 5.84 18.47
CA PHE A 94 4.38 7.11 18.36
C PHE A 94 3.74 7.50 19.68
N ARG A 95 3.15 6.53 20.40
CA ARG A 95 2.61 6.75 21.75
C ARG A 95 3.68 7.20 22.73
N ALA A 96 4.89 6.63 22.66
CA ALA A 96 6.01 7.08 23.48
C ALA A 96 6.42 8.54 23.21
N HIS A 97 6.11 9.06 22.02
CA HIS A 97 6.33 10.45 21.62
C HIS A 97 5.07 11.33 21.73
N GLY A 98 4.03 10.87 22.46
CA GLY A 98 2.83 11.67 22.75
C GLY A 98 1.83 11.77 21.59
N LEU A 99 1.96 10.93 20.56
CA LEU A 99 1.02 10.83 19.45
C LEU A 99 0.15 9.57 19.64
N GLY A 100 -1.14 9.76 19.92
CA GLY A 100 -2.08 8.66 20.18
C GLY A 100 -3.52 9.12 20.32
#